data_AF-A0A1M7Z9K0-F1
#
_entry.id   AF-A0A1M7Z9K0-F1
#
_cell.length_a   1.000
_cell.length_b   1.000
_cell.length_c   1.000
_cell.angle_alpha   90.00
_cell.angle_beta   90.00
_cell.angle_gamma   90.00
#
_symmetry.space_group_name_H-M   'P 1'
#
loop_
_entity.id
_entity.type
_entity.pdbx_description
1 polymer ?
#
loop_
_entity_poly.entity_id
_entity_poly.type
_entity_poly.pdbx_seq_one_letter_code
_entity_poly.pdbx_strand_id
1 'polypeptide(L)'
;MILDQPLKKLFASKSGKDSNAKSLLKSISWRIVGTIDTIIISYFVTGEFVMALSIGSVEVFSKIILYYLHERVWEISPKAEANETEEKYA
;
A
#
# COMPACT_ATOMS: atom_id res chain seq x y z
N MET A 1 -2.68 27.82 -25.48
CA MET A 1 -1.71 26.82 -26.00
C MET A 1 -0.24 27.27 -25.85
N ILE A 2 0.07 28.22 -24.94
CA ILE A 2 1.45 28.72 -24.68
C ILE A 2 1.79 28.66 -23.17
N LEU A 3 0.79 28.42 -22.30
CA LEU A 3 0.93 28.46 -20.84
C LEU A 3 1.14 27.07 -20.20
N ASP A 4 1.03 26.00 -20.98
CA ASP A 4 1.20 24.62 -20.52
C ASP A 4 2.68 24.14 -20.56
N GLN A 5 3.55 24.87 -21.25
CA GLN A 5 4.96 24.52 -21.43
C GLN A 5 5.84 24.60 -20.16
N PRO A 6 5.79 25.66 -19.32
CA PRO A 6 6.52 25.68 -18.06
C PRO A 6 5.90 24.71 -17.04
N LEU A 7 4.59 24.50 -17.11
CA LEU A 7 3.84 23.60 -16.22
C LEU A 7 4.20 22.13 -16.50
N LYS A 8 4.26 21.73 -17.77
CA LYS A 8 4.71 20.39 -18.17
C LYS A 8 6.14 20.10 -17.73
N LYS A 9 7.04 21.08 -17.65
CA LYS A 9 8.42 20.86 -17.22
C LYS A 9 8.55 20.61 -15.71
N LEU A 10 7.64 21.17 -14.92
CA LEU A 10 7.54 20.91 -13.48
C LEU A 10 6.91 19.54 -13.17
N PHE A 11 5.93 19.11 -13.98
CA PHE A 11 5.28 17.80 -13.85
C PHE A 11 5.91 16.69 -14.70
N ALA A 12 6.87 17.00 -15.57
CA ALA A 12 7.76 16.04 -16.23
C ALA A 12 8.76 15.51 -15.19
N SER A 13 8.20 14.87 -14.17
CA SER A 13 8.91 14.10 -13.16
C SER A 13 9.82 13.12 -13.88
N LYS A 14 11.10 13.18 -13.53
CA LYS A 14 12.15 12.31 -14.03
C LYS A 14 11.68 10.86 -13.88
N SER A 15 11.39 10.20 -15.00
CA SER A 15 11.10 8.76 -15.07
C SER A 15 12.38 7.98 -14.78
N GLY A 16 12.86 8.06 -13.54
CA GLY A 16 13.87 7.17 -13.01
C GLY A 16 13.19 5.87 -12.64
N LYS A 17 13.64 4.77 -13.24
CA LYS A 17 13.24 3.39 -12.94
C LYS A 17 12.96 3.26 -11.44
N ASP A 18 11.69 3.01 -11.07
CA ASP A 18 11.30 2.88 -9.67
C ASP A 18 12.07 1.69 -9.09
N SER A 19 13.04 1.97 -8.23
CA SER A 19 13.80 0.93 -7.56
C SER A 19 12.93 0.27 -6.50
N ASN A 20 13.13 -1.03 -6.26
CA ASN A 20 12.42 -1.76 -5.20
C ASN A 20 12.50 -1.02 -3.86
N ALA A 21 13.65 -0.40 -3.56
CA ALA A 21 13.82 0.45 -2.38
C ALA A 21 12.87 1.65 -2.35
N LYS A 22 12.66 2.33 -3.48
CA LYS A 22 11.73 3.47 -3.58
C LYS A 22 10.28 3.04 -3.35
N SER A 23 9.89 1.88 -3.86
CA SER A 23 8.55 1.30 -3.62
C SER A 23 8.35 0.88 -2.16
N LEU A 24 9.37 0.27 -1.52
CA LEU A 24 9.34 -0.03 -0.09
C LEU A 24 9.20 1.24 0.76
N LEU A 25 9.98 2.27 0.47
CA LEU A 25 9.89 3.56 1.16
C LEU A 25 8.52 4.22 0.98
N LYS A 26 7.96 4.18 -0.24
CA LYS A 26 6.58 4.64 -0.50
C LYS A 26 5.57 3.89 0.36
N SER A 27 5.67 2.55 0.42
CA SER A 27 4.77 1.73 1.24
C SER A 27 4.88 2.05 2.73
N ILE A 28 6.09 2.22 3.26
CA ILE A 28 6.30 2.59 4.67
C ILE A 28 5.72 3.98 4.95
N SER A 29 6.01 4.95 4.08
CA SER A 29 5.49 6.31 4.19
C SER A 29 3.96 6.31 4.22
N TRP A 30 3.31 5.56 3.33
CA TRP A 30 1.85 5.47 3.29
C TRP A 30 1.26 4.84 4.56
N ARG A 31 1.93 3.83 5.13
CA ARG A 31 1.52 3.21 6.40
C ARG A 31 1.61 4.18 7.57
N ILE A 32 2.70 4.94 7.67
CA ILE A 32 2.88 5.94 8.73
C ILE A 32 1.77 7.01 8.66
N VAL A 33 1.48 7.52 7.46
CA VAL A 33 0.43 8.52 7.25
C VAL A 33 -0.93 7.98 7.69
N GLY A 34 -1.28 6.74 7.31
CA GLY A 34 -2.56 6.12 7.69
C GLY A 34 -2.71 5.89 9.20
N THR A 35 -1.65 5.46 9.89
CA THR A 35 -1.69 5.28 11.34
C THR A 35 -1.82 6.62 12.07
N ILE A 36 -1.11 7.66 11.61
CA ILE A 36 -1.24 9.02 12.16
C ILE A 36 -2.67 9.53 11.97
N ASP A 37 -3.24 9.38 10.78
CA ASP A 37 -4.62 9.77 10.49
C ASP A 37 -5.61 9.08 11.44
N THR A 38 -5.45 7.76 11.63
CA THR A 38 -6.28 6.97 12.56
C THR A 38 -6.16 7.47 13.99
N ILE A 39 -4.94 7.78 14.48
CA ILE A 39 -4.73 8.31 15.83
C ILE A 39 -5.39 9.69 15.96
N ILE A 40 -5.25 10.57 14.97
CA ILE A 40 -5.84 11.91 14.98
C ILE A 40 -7.38 11.81 15.04
N ILE A 41 -7.99 11.03 14.14
CA ILE A 41 -9.44 10.83 14.11
C ILE A 41 -9.91 10.24 15.44
N SER A 42 -9.23 9.20 15.93
CA SER A 42 -9.58 8.56 17.20
C SER A 42 -9.50 9.54 18.36
N TYR A 43 -8.47 10.38 18.42
CA TYR A 43 -8.32 11.41 19.45
C TYR A 43 -9.44 12.45 19.39
N PHE A 44 -9.86 12.88 18.20
CA PHE A 44 -10.99 13.79 18.06
C PHE A 44 -12.32 13.17 18.53
N VAL A 45 -12.48 11.86 18.35
CA VAL A 45 -13.69 11.14 18.76
C VAL A 45 -13.70 10.86 20.27
N THR A 46 -12.57 10.42 20.84
CA THR A 46 -12.48 9.98 22.24
C THR A 46 -12.10 11.09 23.20
N GLY A 47 -11.41 12.13 22.72
CA GLY A 47 -10.78 13.16 23.55
C GLY A 47 -9.59 12.67 24.39
N GLU A 48 -9.15 11.43 24.23
CA GLU A 48 -8.17 10.78 25.09
C GLU A 48 -7.01 10.19 24.27
N PHE A 49 -5.79 10.64 24.56
CA PHE A 49 -4.61 10.36 23.75
C PHE A 49 -4.12 8.92 23.89
N VAL A 50 -4.16 8.35 25.09
CA VAL A 50 -3.73 6.95 25.34
C VAL A 50 -4.63 5.98 24.59
N MET A 51 -5.94 6.23 24.55
CA MET A 51 -6.92 5.45 23.81
C MET A 51 -6.71 5.59 22.30
N ALA A 52 -6.49 6.81 21.80
CA ALA A 52 -6.20 7.03 20.39
C ALA A 52 -4.92 6.30 19.93
N LEU A 53 -3.87 6.35 20.75
CA LEU A 53 -2.62 5.61 20.49
C LEU A 53 -2.83 4.09 20.54
N SER A 54 -3.67 3.61 21.46
CA SER A 54 -4.04 2.19 21.54
C SER A 54 -4.77 1.74 20.28
N ILE A 55 -5.72 2.54 19.77
CA ILE A 55 -6.45 2.26 18.53
C ILE A 55 -5.48 2.21 17.34
N GLY A 56 -4.59 3.20 17.21
CA GLY A 56 -3.58 3.22 16.15
C GLY A 56 -2.64 2.00 16.21
N SER A 57 -2.27 1.56 17.41
CA SER A 57 -1.43 0.37 17.59
C SER A 57 -2.17 -0.89 17.13
N VAL A 58 -3.43 -1.06 17.56
CA VAL A 58 -4.27 -2.20 17.15
C VAL A 58 -4.52 -2.21 15.63
N GLU A 59 -4.68 -1.04 15.00
CA GLU A 59 -4.83 -0.91 13.53
C GLU A 59 -3.65 -1.52 12.78
N VAL A 60 -2.43 -1.18 13.19
CA VAL A 60 -1.20 -1.72 12.57
C VAL A 60 -1.12 -3.24 12.71
N PHE A 61 -1.31 -3.77 13.92
CA PHE A 61 -1.26 -5.22 14.15
C PHE A 61 -2.37 -5.96 13.39
N SER A 62 -3.59 -5.44 13.42
CA SER A 62 -4.73 -6.04 12.73
C SER A 62 -4.50 -6.11 11.22
N LYS A 63 -3.95 -5.05 10.62
CA LYS A 63 -3.61 -5.05 9.18
C LYS A 63 -2.54 -6.07 8.81
N ILE A 64 -1.54 -6.29 9.66
CA ILE A 64 -0.52 -7.31 9.40
C ILE A 64 -1.17 -8.69 9.34
N ILE A 65 -2.03 -9.00 10.33
CA ILE A 65 -2.75 -10.29 10.40
C ILE A 65 -3.69 -10.44 9.20
N LEU A 66 -4.51 -9.42 8.92
CA LEU A 66 -5.45 -9.44 7.80
C LEU A 66 -4.74 -9.57 6.44
N TYR A 67 -3.62 -8.87 6.24
CA TYR A 67 -2.84 -8.96 5.02
C TYR A 67 -2.29 -10.39 4.81
N TYR A 68 -1.72 -10.99 5.87
CA TYR A 68 -1.24 -12.36 5.81
C TYR A 68 -2.35 -13.34 5.47
N LEU A 69 -3.51 -13.25 6.14
CA LEU A 69 -4.65 -14.10 5.84
C LEU A 69 -5.19 -13.87 4.43
N HIS A 70 -5.21 -12.63 3.96
CA HIS A 70 -5.60 -12.29 2.59
C HIS A 70 -4.69 -12.95 1.56
N GLU A 71 -3.37 -12.93 1.75
CA GLU A 71 -2.43 -13.65 0.87
C GLU A 71 -2.69 -15.17 0.90
N ARG A 72 -2.92 -15.76 2.08
CA ARG A 72 -3.23 -17.19 2.21
C ARG A 72 -4.51 -17.58 1.47
N VAL A 73 -5.57 -16.78 1.59
CA VAL A 73 -6.84 -17.02 0.87
C VAL A 73 -6.62 -16.91 -0.64
N TRP A 74 -5.80 -15.97 -1.10
CA TRP A 74 -5.48 -15.84 -2.52
C TRP A 74 -4.68 -17.02 -3.06
N GLU A 75 -3.73 -17.55 -2.27
CA GLU A 75 -2.93 -18.74 -2.61
C GLU A 75 -3.78 -20.03 -2.70
N ILE A 76 -4.92 -20.09 -2.00
CA ILE A 76 -5.83 -21.24 -2.01
C ILE A 76 -6.67 -21.31 -3.30
N SER A 77 -6.74 -20.22 -4.10
CA SER A 77 -7.43 -20.26 -5.38
C SER A 77 -6.71 -21.23 -6.34
N PRO A 78 -7.39 -22.26 -6.89
CA PRO A 78 -6.76 -23.24 -7.74
C PRO A 78 -6.20 -22.55 -8.99
N LYS A 79 -4.89 -22.62 -9.17
CA LYS A 79 -4.26 -22.29 -10.45
C LYS A 79 -4.73 -23.34 -11.45
N ALA A 80 -5.74 -23.00 -12.26
CA ALA A 80 -6.11 -23.80 -13.41
C ALA A 80 -4.84 -24.06 -14.24
N GLU A 81 -4.63 -25.33 -14.57
CA GLU A 81 -3.42 -25.91 -15.13
C GLU A 81 -2.96 -25.16 -16.39
N ALA A 82 -2.00 -24.26 -16.24
CA ALA A 82 -1.25 -23.69 -17.36
C ALA A 82 -0.11 -24.63 -17.83
N ASN A 83 -0.24 -25.94 -17.60
CA ASN A 83 0.77 -26.95 -17.90
C ASN A 83 0.33 -27.97 -18.98
N GLU A 84 -0.81 -27.77 -19.63
CA GLU A 84 -1.22 -28.59 -20.80
C GLU A 84 -0.85 -27.95 -22.15
N THR A 85 -0.47 -26.67 -22.17
CA THR A 85 -0.12 -25.97 -23.42
C THR A 85 1.34 -26.07 -23.83
N GLU A 86 2.28 -26.45 -22.96
CA GLU A 86 3.69 -26.60 -23.37
C GLU A 86 4.00 -27.98 -23.97
N GLU A 87 3.32 -29.06 -23.55
CA GLU A 87 3.51 -30.39 -24.16
C GLU A 87 2.85 -30.54 -25.54
N LYS A 88 1.82 -29.74 -25.87
CA LYS A 88 1.08 -29.88 -27.12
C LYS A 88 1.69 -29.16 -28.32
N TYR A 89 2.74 -28.37 -28.09
CA TYR A 89 3.46 -27.61 -29.12
C TYR A 89 5.00 -27.73 -29.00
N ALA A 90 5.51 -28.63 -28.15
CA ALA A 90 6.91 -29.08 -28.11
C ALA A 90 7.08 -30.38 -28.90
#